data_AF-A0A9X6VXX3-F1
#
_entry.id   AF-A0A9X6VXX3-F1
#
_cell.length_a   1.000
_cell.length_b   1.000
_cell.length_c   1.000
_cell.angle_alpha   90.00
_cell.angle_beta   90.00
_cell.angle_gamma   90.00
#
_symmetry.space_group_name_H-M   'P 1'
#
loop_
_entity.id
_entity.type
_entity.pdbx_description
1 polymer ?
#
loop_
_entity_poly.entity_id
_entity_poly.type
_entity_poly.pdbx_seq_one_letter_code
_entity_poly.pdbx_strand_id
1 'polypeptide(L)'
;MSITAPVLQKDMQKKQVLDEFLKYCNQMQIQALRTHDERLLREWVKEACLARRELAALYRAKEKHDAEREKDCKNILKVIKRLKGQGINADLVERAHYITLSEEVG
;
A
#
# COMPACT_ATOMS: atom_id res chain seq x y z
N MET A 1 -1.40 11.44 14.46
CA MET A 1 -0.83 11.09 13.15
C MET A 1 -1.54 9.85 12.68
N SER A 2 -2.44 9.96 11.72
CA SER A 2 -3.13 8.81 11.13
C SER A 2 -2.08 7.93 10.46
N ILE A 3 -1.85 6.74 11.04
CA ILE A 3 -0.92 5.76 10.48
C ILE A 3 -1.64 5.19 9.26
N THR A 4 -1.45 5.84 8.11
CA THR A 4 -1.92 5.30 6.83
C THR A 4 -1.27 3.93 6.65
N ALA A 5 -2.10 2.90 6.47
CA ALA A 5 -1.62 1.54 6.30
C ALA A 5 -0.60 1.50 5.15
N PRO A 6 0.57 0.87 5.33
CA PRO A 6 1.65 0.96 4.35
C PRO A 6 1.33 0.24 3.04
N VAL A 7 0.40 -0.73 3.08
CA VAL A 7 -0.13 -1.47 1.91
C VAL A 7 -1.65 -1.46 1.93
N LEU A 8 -2.27 -1.85 0.81
CA LEU A 8 -3.72 -2.08 0.78
C LEU A 8 -4.12 -3.13 1.82
N GLN A 9 -5.31 -2.97 2.41
CA GLN A 9 -5.76 -3.83 3.50
C GLN A 9 -5.78 -5.33 3.13
N LYS A 10 -6.16 -5.64 1.90
CA LYS A 10 -6.12 -7.01 1.34
C LYS A 10 -4.71 -7.62 1.28
N ASP A 11 -3.68 -6.79 1.23
CA ASP A 11 -2.28 -7.19 1.07
C ASP A 11 -1.53 -7.21 2.41
N MET A 12 -2.19 -6.90 3.54
CA MET A 12 -1.57 -6.84 4.86
C MET A 12 -0.98 -8.18 5.31
N GLN A 13 -1.70 -9.29 5.11
CA GLN A 13 -1.20 -10.63 5.43
C GLN A 13 0.03 -10.97 4.58
N LYS A 14 -0.03 -10.66 3.28
CA LYS A 14 1.08 -10.90 2.36
C LYS A 14 2.32 -10.09 2.75
N LYS A 15 2.14 -8.84 3.17
CA LYS A 15 3.21 -8.00 3.70
C LYS A 15 3.85 -8.61 4.94
N GLN A 16 3.05 -9.11 5.89
CA GLN A 16 3.56 -9.79 7.10
C GLN A 16 4.41 -11.02 6.75
N VAL A 17 3.91 -11.86 5.84
CA VAL A 17 4.66 -13.05 5.37
C VAL A 17 5.98 -12.65 4.72
N LEU A 18 6.00 -11.60 3.88
CA LEU A 18 7.22 -11.11 3.24
C LEU A 18 8.20 -10.52 4.27
N ASP A 19 7.71 -9.77 5.26
CA ASP A 19 8.54 -9.20 6.33
C ASP A 19 9.18 -10.31 7.19
N GLU A 20 8.44 -11.37 7.50
CA GLU A 20 8.95 -12.55 8.20
C GLU A 20 9.95 -13.34 7.36
N PHE A 21 9.64 -13.56 6.08
CA PHE A 21 10.54 -14.25 5.15
C PHE A 21 11.86 -13.50 4.97
N LEU A 22 11.84 -12.16 4.94
CA LEU A 22 13.07 -11.36 4.89
C LEU A 22 13.94 -11.51 6.14
N LYS A 23 13.33 -11.63 7.33
CA LYS A 23 14.06 -11.94 8.57
C LYS A 23 14.72 -13.31 8.49
N TYR A 24 13.98 -14.30 8.00
CA TYR A 24 14.50 -15.65 7.78
C TYR A 24 15.67 -15.66 6.78
N CYS A 25 15.53 -14.98 5.63
CA CYS A 25 16.61 -14.85 4.65
C CYS A 25 17.87 -14.24 5.27
N ASN A 26 17.73 -13.23 6.13
CA ASN A 26 18.87 -12.62 6.81
C ASN A 26 19.59 -13.62 7.74
N GLN A 27 18.84 -14.40 8.52
CA GLN A 27 19.41 -15.45 9.36
C GLN A 27 20.17 -16.48 8.53
N MET A 28 19.62 -16.89 7.38
CA MET A 28 20.26 -17.84 6.49
C MET A 28 21.52 -17.28 5.81
N GLN A 29 21.53 -15.99 5.45
CA GLN A 29 22.74 -15.32 4.94
C GLN A 29 23.85 -15.28 6.00
N ILE A 30 23.51 -14.96 7.26
CA ILE A 30 24.47 -15.00 8.38
C ILE A 30 25.02 -16.42 8.57
N GLN A 31 24.16 -17.44 8.49
CA GLN A 31 24.60 -18.82 8.63
C GLN A 31 25.53 -19.24 7.47
N ALA A 32 25.21 -18.87 6.23
CA ALA A 32 26.04 -19.15 5.07
C ALA A 32 27.44 -18.52 5.19
N LEU A 33 27.51 -17.30 5.74
CA LEU A 33 28.78 -16.62 6.02
C LEU A 33 29.60 -17.38 7.07
N ARG A 34 28.96 -17.91 8.12
CA ARG A 34 29.63 -18.69 9.17
C ARG A 34 30.17 -20.03 8.66
N THR A 35 29.46 -20.67 7.74
CA THR A 35 29.87 -21.95 7.15
C THR A 35 30.76 -21.78 5.91
N HIS A 36 31.07 -20.53 5.53
CA HIS A 36 31.79 -20.17 4.31
C HIS A 36 31.18 -20.80 3.03
N ASP A 37 29.85 -20.98 3.01
CA ASP A 37 29.13 -21.53 1.87
C ASP A 37 28.65 -20.41 0.95
N GLU A 38 29.44 -20.13 -0.08
CA GLU A 38 29.16 -19.08 -1.06
C GLU A 38 27.87 -19.36 -1.86
N ARG A 39 27.58 -20.62 -2.16
CA ARG A 39 26.42 -20.99 -2.97
C ARG A 39 25.15 -20.70 -2.18
N LEU A 40 25.10 -21.16 -0.93
CA LEU A 40 23.96 -20.93 -0.05
C LEU A 40 23.74 -19.43 0.19
N LEU A 41 24.83 -18.67 0.39
CA LEU A 41 24.76 -17.21 0.51
C LEU A 41 24.12 -16.56 -0.72
N ARG A 42 24.58 -16.94 -1.92
CA ARG A 42 24.07 -16.40 -3.18
C ARG A 42 22.60 -16.74 -3.40
N GLU A 43 22.17 -17.94 -3.03
CA GLU A 43 20.76 -18.36 -3.08
C GLU A 43 19.91 -17.48 -2.16
N TRP A 44 20.26 -17.32 -0.89
CA TRP A 44 19.47 -16.51 0.05
C TRP A 44 19.49 -15.01 -0.24
N VAL A 45 20.54 -14.50 -0.87
CA VAL A 45 20.57 -13.11 -1.38
C VAL A 45 19.59 -12.93 -2.54
N LYS A 46 19.49 -13.91 -3.46
CA LYS A 46 18.53 -13.87 -4.57
C LYS A 46 17.10 -13.90 -4.03
N GLU A 47 16.79 -14.81 -3.12
CA GLU A 47 15.46 -14.92 -2.51
C GLU A 47 15.06 -13.64 -1.77
N ALA A 48 15.96 -13.07 -0.97
CA ALA A 48 15.71 -11.79 -0.31
C ALA A 48 15.46 -10.65 -1.32
N CYS A 49 16.16 -10.64 -2.46
CA CYS A 49 15.92 -9.65 -3.51
C CYS A 49 14.54 -9.80 -4.15
N LEU A 50 14.09 -11.04 -4.40
CA LEU A 50 12.75 -11.31 -4.94
C LEU A 50 11.67 -10.85 -3.96
N ALA A 51 11.77 -11.22 -2.68
CA ALA A 51 10.82 -10.80 -1.65
C ALA A 51 10.76 -9.27 -1.49
N ARG A 52 11.90 -8.56 -1.56
CA ARG A 52 11.92 -7.09 -1.55
C ARG A 52 11.24 -6.48 -2.77
N ARG A 53 11.41 -7.08 -3.96
CA ARG A 53 10.73 -6.61 -5.19
C ARG A 53 9.22 -6.78 -5.08
N GLU A 54 8.77 -7.91 -4.52
CA GLU A 54 7.35 -8.17 -4.30
C GLU A 54 6.76 -7.19 -3.27
N LEU A 55 7.46 -6.96 -2.16
CA LEU A 55 7.05 -5.97 -1.16
C LEU A 55 6.96 -4.55 -1.75
N ALA A 56 7.94 -4.16 -2.58
CA ALA A 56 7.91 -2.88 -3.29
C ALA A 56 6.74 -2.77 -4.27
N ALA A 57 6.31 -3.88 -4.89
CA ALA A 57 5.12 -3.88 -5.75
C ALA A 57 3.84 -3.62 -4.94
N LEU A 58 3.73 -4.17 -3.73
CA LEU A 58 2.60 -3.90 -2.83
C LEU A 58 2.54 -2.41 -2.44
N TYR A 59 3.68 -1.81 -2.11
CA TYR A 59 3.76 -0.38 -1.79
C TYR A 59 3.34 0.50 -2.98
N ARG A 60 3.86 0.23 -4.18
CA ARG A 60 3.47 0.97 -5.38
C ARG A 60 1.99 0.83 -5.73
N ALA A 61 1.40 -0.36 -5.51
CA ALA A 61 -0.02 -0.58 -5.74
C ALA A 61 -0.88 0.29 -4.80
N LYS A 62 -0.46 0.42 -3.53
CA LYS A 62 -1.09 1.30 -2.55
C LYS A 62 -0.94 2.77 -2.95
N GLU A 63 0.27 3.21 -3.31
CA GLU A 63 0.51 4.60 -3.77
C GLU A 63 -0.37 4.96 -4.97
N LYS A 64 -0.50 4.06 -5.94
CA LYS A 64 -1.36 4.26 -7.11
C LYS A 64 -2.83 4.36 -6.71
N HIS A 65 -3.30 3.46 -5.85
CA HIS A 65 -4.68 3.47 -5.36
C HIS A 65 -5.01 4.78 -4.64
N ASP A 66 -4.11 5.25 -3.78
CA ASP A 66 -4.30 6.50 -3.04
C ASP A 66 -4.31 7.71 -3.98
N ALA A 67 -3.44 7.74 -5.00
CA ALA A 67 -3.40 8.80 -5.99
C ALA A 67 -4.68 8.85 -6.85
N GLU A 68 -5.20 7.68 -7.26
CA GLU A 68 -6.49 7.57 -7.96
C GLU A 68 -7.64 8.05 -7.07
N ARG A 69 -7.65 7.61 -5.81
CA ARG A 69 -8.65 8.01 -4.83
C ARG A 69 -8.64 9.51 -4.56
N GLU A 70 -7.48 10.12 -4.36
CA GLU A 70 -7.34 11.57 -4.13
C GLU A 70 -7.87 12.36 -5.33
N LYS A 71 -7.58 11.88 -6.55
CA LYS A 71 -8.10 12.47 -7.78
C LYS A 71 -9.63 12.37 -7.84
N ASP A 72 -10.20 11.23 -7.47
CA ASP A 72 -11.65 11.01 -7.46
C ASP A 72 -12.34 11.88 -6.41
N CYS A 73 -11.81 11.96 -5.18
CA CYS A 73 -12.25 12.90 -4.15
C CYS A 73 -12.32 14.34 -4.68
N LYS A 74 -11.22 14.82 -5.28
CA LYS A 74 -11.16 16.17 -5.85
C LYS A 74 -12.22 16.38 -6.94
N ASN A 75 -12.49 15.37 -7.76
CA ASN A 75 -13.51 15.46 -8.81
C ASN A 75 -14.92 15.52 -8.22
N ILE A 76 -15.23 14.68 -7.24
CA ILE A 76 -16.54 14.66 -6.55
C ILE A 76 -16.78 15.99 -5.84
N LEU A 77 -15.79 16.52 -5.13
CA LEU A 77 -15.88 17.82 -4.46
C LEU A 77 -16.12 18.97 -5.45
N LYS A 78 -15.49 18.93 -6.63
CA LYS A 78 -15.77 19.90 -7.71
C LYS A 78 -17.22 19.83 -8.19
N VAL A 79 -17.77 18.62 -8.35
CA VAL A 79 -19.18 18.42 -8.73
C VAL A 79 -20.12 18.97 -7.66
N ILE A 80 -19.91 18.62 -6.39
CA ILE A 80 -20.69 19.13 -5.26
C ILE A 80 -20.66 20.66 -5.22
N LYS A 81 -19.47 21.26 -5.34
CA LYS A 81 -19.30 22.72 -5.34
C LYS A 81 -20.07 23.37 -6.49
N ARG A 82 -20.05 22.76 -7.68
CA ARG A 82 -20.80 23.25 -8.85
C ARG A 82 -22.32 23.20 -8.62
N LEU A 83 -22.83 22.08 -8.10
CA LEU A 83 -24.25 21.91 -7.80
C LEU A 83 -24.74 22.93 -6.76
N LYS A 84 -24.01 23.05 -5.65
CA LYS A 84 -24.30 24.05 -4.60
C LYS A 84 -24.26 25.48 -5.16
N GLY A 85 -23.30 25.79 -6.03
CA GLY A 85 -23.22 27.09 -6.72
C GLY A 85 -24.39 27.39 -7.66
N GLN A 86 -25.11 26.36 -8.13
CA GLN A 86 -26.33 26.49 -8.93
C GLN A 86 -27.62 26.49 -8.08
N GLY A 87 -27.50 26.46 -6.74
CA GLY A 87 -28.63 26.34 -5.82
C GLY A 87 -29.25 24.94 -5.80
N ILE A 88 -28.58 23.93 -6.36
CA ILE A 88 -29.04 22.55 -6.39
C ILE A 88 -28.54 21.82 -5.12
N ASN A 89 -29.43 21.08 -4.46
CA ASN A 89 -29.03 20.24 -3.32
C ASN A 89 -28.10 19.10 -3.80
N ALA A 90 -26.91 19.02 -3.20
CA ALA A 90 -25.88 18.01 -3.48
C ALA A 90 -25.78 16.89 -2.43
N ASP A 91 -26.64 16.87 -1.41
CA ASP A 91 -26.61 15.89 -0.30
C ASP A 91 -26.66 14.44 -0.79
N LEU A 92 -27.40 14.18 -1.87
CA LEU A 92 -27.49 12.85 -2.46
C LEU A 92 -26.14 12.40 -3.05
N VAL A 93 -25.39 13.33 -3.64
CA VAL A 93 -24.05 13.07 -4.21
C VAL A 93 -23.04 12.85 -3.08
N GLU A 94 -23.09 13.67 -2.03
CA GLU A 94 -22.27 13.50 -0.83
C GLU A 94 -22.50 12.14 -0.16
N ARG A 95 -23.76 11.71 -0.02
CA ARG A 95 -24.08 10.37 0.51
C ARG A 95 -23.63 9.25 -0.40
N ALA A 96 -23.86 9.36 -1.71
CA ALA A 96 -23.48 8.33 -2.67
C ALA A 96 -21.98 8.09 -2.69
N HIS A 97 -21.18 9.14 -2.47
CA HIS A 97 -19.73 9.08 -2.44
C HIS A 97 -19.13 9.20 -1.04
N TYR A 98 -19.93 8.94 0.00
CA TYR A 98 -19.52 9.13 1.40
C TYR A 98 -18.25 8.36 1.75
N ILE A 99 -18.10 7.11 1.29
CA ILE A 99 -16.92 6.29 1.57
C ILE A 99 -15.67 6.97 0.98
N THR A 100 -15.72 7.32 -0.31
CA THR A 100 -14.60 7.99 -0.99
C THR A 100 -14.19 9.28 -0.27
N LEU A 101 -15.19 10.10 0.11
CA LEU A 101 -15.00 11.38 0.80
C LEU A 101 -14.58 11.26 2.28
N SER A 102 -14.97 10.20 2.98
CA SER A 102 -14.82 10.11 4.45
C SER A 102 -13.53 9.48 4.94
N GLU A 103 -12.88 8.61 4.17
CA GLU A 103 -11.55 8.11 4.56
C GLU A 103 -10.41 9.16 4.36
N GLU A 104 -10.74 10.46 4.23
CA GLU A 104 -9.84 11.60 4.49
C GLU A 104 -9.75 11.96 5.99
N VAL A 105 -10.66 11.45 6.84
CA VAL A 105 -10.81 11.86 8.26
C VAL A 105 -10.29 10.79 9.25
N GLY A 106 -9.75 9.66 8.77
CA GLY A 106 -9.20 8.58 9.59
C GLY A 106 -7.68 8.64 9.72
#